data_AF-A0A419X5D9-F1
#
_entry.id   AF-A0A419X5D9-F1
#
_cell.length_a   1.000
_cell.length_b   1.000
_cell.length_c   1.000
_cell.angle_alpha   90.00
_cell.angle_beta   90.00
_cell.angle_gamma   90.00
#
_symmetry.space_group_name_H-M   'P 1'
#
loop_
_entity.id
_entity.type
_entity.pdbx_description
1 polymer ?
#
loop_
_entity_poly.entity_id
_entity_poly.type
_entity_poly.pdbx_seq_one_letter_code
_entity_poly.pdbx_strand_id
1 'polypeptide(L)'
;MTRPLTSRERAAENRREFYSASETAAIQSRGEGKGGAENWLRRLRKELVEEDRAGRGEVWDGFSLVCRLFLTALQQRAKGDPTIWNDTLRYAHDVTTRHPPM
;
A
#
# COMPACT_ATOMS: atom_id res chain seq x y z
N MET A 1 8.35 -8.09 33.42
CA MET A 1 9.00 -6.85 32.96
C MET A 1 9.34 -7.01 31.49
N THR A 2 8.70 -6.23 30.61
CA THR A 2 8.98 -6.22 29.18
C THR A 2 10.29 -5.46 28.95
N ARG A 3 11.23 -6.06 28.22
CA ARG A 3 12.51 -5.43 27.87
C ARG A 3 12.24 -4.10 27.12
N PRO A 4 13.00 -3.03 27.40
CA PRO A 4 12.91 -1.80 26.63
C PRO A 4 13.26 -2.04 25.15
N LEU A 5 12.48 -1.43 24.27
CA LEU A 5 12.65 -1.54 22.82
C LEU A 5 14.03 -1.01 22.41
N THR A 6 14.70 -1.76 21.53
CA THR A 6 15.92 -1.32 20.87
C THR A 6 15.64 -0.13 19.96
N SER A 7 16.67 0.64 19.61
CA SER A 7 16.53 1.80 18.71
C SER A 7 15.88 1.44 17.37
N ARG A 8 16.11 0.21 16.86
CA ARG A 8 15.48 -0.28 15.62
C ARG A 8 14.00 -0.59 15.81
N GLU A 9 13.64 -1.23 16.92
CA GLU A 9 12.23 -1.54 17.25
C GLU A 9 11.43 -0.25 17.49
N ARG A 10 12.02 0.73 18.21
CA ARG A 10 11.42 2.06 18.41
C ARG A 10 11.24 2.83 17.10
N ALA A 11 12.21 2.75 16.19
CA ALA A 11 12.09 3.38 14.88
C ALA A 11 10.99 2.74 14.01
N ALA A 12 10.80 1.41 14.11
CA ALA A 12 9.72 0.72 13.41
C ALA A 12 8.34 1.04 14.02
N GLU A 13 8.24 1.13 15.34
CA GLU A 13 7.00 1.52 16.04
C GLU A 13 6.59 2.96 15.73
N ASN A 14 7.53 3.91 15.81
CA ASN A 14 7.27 5.30 15.45
C ASN A 14 6.82 5.47 13.99
N ARG A 15 7.38 4.65 13.07
CA ARG A 15 6.93 4.64 11.68
C ARG A 15 5.50 4.13 11.57
N ARG A 16 5.17 3.00 12.20
CA ARG A 16 3.80 2.45 12.23
C ARG A 16 2.79 3.46 12.80
N GLU A 17 3.10 4.12 13.91
CA GLU A 17 2.23 5.14 14.51
C GLU A 17 2.04 6.36 13.61
N PHE A 18 3.13 6.87 13.03
CA PHE A 18 3.05 7.96 12.06
C PHE A 18 2.18 7.57 10.85
N TYR A 19 2.27 6.31 10.44
CA TYR A 19 1.54 5.80 9.30
C TYR A 19 0.06 5.57 9.55
N SER A 20 -0.32 5.05 10.71
CA SER A 20 -1.74 4.94 11.09
C SER A 20 -2.36 6.33 11.26
N ALA A 21 -1.62 7.29 11.85
CA ALA A 21 -2.08 8.66 12.04
C ALA A 21 -2.29 9.40 10.69
N SER A 22 -1.35 9.26 9.76
CA SER A 22 -1.46 9.89 8.43
C SER A 22 -2.52 9.25 7.54
N GLU A 23 -2.84 7.96 7.72
CA GLU A 23 -3.96 7.32 7.05
C GLU A 23 -5.29 7.79 7.64
N THR A 24 -5.39 7.82 8.97
CA THR A 24 -6.56 8.32 9.71
C THR A 24 -6.89 9.77 9.34
N ALA A 25 -5.89 10.65 9.27
CA ALA A 25 -6.06 12.04 8.87
C ALA A 25 -6.53 12.19 7.40
N ALA A 26 -6.06 11.33 6.50
CA ALA A 26 -6.47 11.35 5.10
C ALA A 26 -7.91 10.85 4.93
N ILE A 27 -8.29 9.79 5.66
CA ILE A 27 -9.67 9.27 5.72
C ILE A 27 -10.63 10.33 6.24
N GLN A 28 -10.28 11.00 7.35
CA GLN A 28 -11.11 12.05 7.95
C GLN A 28 -11.31 13.25 7.01
N SER A 29 -10.31 13.61 6.20
CA SER A 29 -10.38 14.77 5.31
C SER A 29 -11.11 14.49 3.99
N ARG A 30 -11.08 13.26 3.46
CA ARG A 30 -11.47 12.97 2.05
C ARG A 30 -12.34 11.72 1.89
N GLY A 31 -12.77 11.11 2.98
CA GLY A 31 -13.56 9.87 3.01
C GLY A 31 -12.69 8.61 2.97
N GLU A 32 -13.22 7.51 3.52
CA GLU A 32 -12.51 6.24 3.72
C GLU A 32 -11.86 5.69 2.45
N GLY A 33 -12.60 5.65 1.34
CA GLY A 33 -12.09 5.11 0.08
C GLY A 33 -11.03 5.99 -0.60
N LYS A 34 -11.30 7.29 -0.76
CA LYS A 34 -10.44 8.20 -1.54
C LYS A 34 -9.24 8.68 -0.74
N GLY A 35 -9.44 9.04 0.53
CA GLY A 35 -8.37 9.54 1.40
C GLY A 35 -7.30 8.49 1.69
N GLY A 36 -7.71 7.26 2.00
CA GLY A 36 -6.80 6.14 2.20
C GLY A 36 -5.97 5.85 0.95
N ALA A 37 -6.62 5.74 -0.22
CA ALA A 37 -5.93 5.47 -1.48
C ALA A 37 -4.89 6.54 -1.86
N GLU A 38 -5.24 7.83 -1.73
CA GLU A 38 -4.30 8.94 -2.02
C GLU A 38 -3.08 8.91 -1.10
N ASN A 39 -3.28 8.61 0.19
CA ASN A 39 -2.19 8.50 1.15
C ASN A 39 -1.24 7.34 0.81
N TRP A 40 -1.78 6.17 0.49
CA TRP A 40 -0.96 5.00 0.10
C TRP A 40 -0.21 5.22 -1.21
N LEU A 41 -0.83 5.84 -2.21
CA LEU A 41 -0.15 6.20 -3.45
C LEU A 41 1.03 7.15 -3.24
N ARG A 42 0.86 8.17 -2.39
CA ARG A 42 1.94 9.10 -2.05
C ARG A 42 3.11 8.38 -1.38
N ARG A 43 2.83 7.43 -0.47
CA ARG A 43 3.86 6.65 0.22
C ARG A 43 4.58 5.70 -0.73
N LEU A 44 3.82 4.93 -1.51
CA LEU A 44 4.38 4.03 -2.51
C LEU A 44 5.32 4.76 -3.46
N ARG A 45 4.93 5.96 -3.94
CA ARG A 45 5.80 6.79 -4.78
C ARG A 45 7.13 7.12 -4.10
N LYS A 46 7.13 7.44 -2.80
CA LYS A 46 8.35 7.74 -2.06
C LYS A 46 9.26 6.51 -1.99
N GLU A 47 8.71 5.37 -1.60
CA GLU A 47 9.46 4.10 -1.51
C GLU A 47 10.05 3.69 -2.87
N LEU A 48 9.28 3.78 -3.96
CA LEU A 48 9.77 3.48 -5.32
C LEU A 48 10.98 4.35 -5.69
N VAL A 49 10.97 5.63 -5.35
CA VAL A 49 12.10 6.54 -5.60
C VAL A 49 13.31 6.18 -4.74
N GLU A 50 13.10 5.74 -3.49
CA GLU A 50 14.19 5.32 -2.61
C GLU A 50 14.84 4.01 -3.08
N GLU A 51 14.03 3.04 -3.53
CA GLU A 51 14.49 1.79 -4.13
C GLU A 51 15.29 2.03 -5.43
N ASP A 52 14.77 2.89 -6.31
CA ASP A 52 15.43 3.27 -7.56
C ASP A 52 16.79 3.94 -7.32
N ARG A 53 16.85 4.88 -6.36
CA ARG A 53 18.11 5.51 -5.91
C ARG A 53 19.10 4.52 -5.32
N ALA A 54 18.61 3.42 -4.75
CA ALA A 54 19.43 2.34 -4.22
C ALA A 54 19.84 1.31 -5.30
N GLY A 55 19.58 1.60 -6.58
CA GLY A 55 19.97 0.78 -7.73
C GLY A 55 19.01 -0.37 -8.05
N ARG A 56 17.84 -0.42 -7.40
CA ARG A 56 16.80 -1.44 -7.62
C ARG A 56 15.69 -0.90 -8.53
N GLY A 57 16.06 -0.51 -9.76
CA GLY A 57 15.14 0.13 -10.72
C GLY A 57 14.01 -0.78 -11.21
N GLU A 58 14.15 -2.10 -11.07
CA GLU A 58 13.14 -3.11 -11.45
C GLU A 58 11.81 -2.94 -10.69
N VAL A 59 11.81 -2.19 -9.58
CA VAL A 59 10.59 -1.84 -8.84
C VAL A 59 9.57 -1.08 -9.70
N TRP A 60 10.04 -0.33 -10.71
CA TRP A 60 9.15 0.38 -11.63
C TRP A 60 8.43 -0.58 -12.59
N ASP A 61 9.11 -1.63 -13.04
CA ASP A 61 8.49 -2.67 -13.88
C ASP A 61 7.42 -3.42 -13.07
N GLY A 62 7.74 -3.79 -11.83
CA GLY A 62 6.79 -4.40 -10.89
C GLY A 62 5.58 -3.52 -10.64
N PHE A 63 5.79 -2.23 -10.35
CA PHE A 63 4.70 -1.26 -10.17
C PHE A 63 3.83 -1.15 -11.43
N SER A 64 4.44 -1.06 -12.61
CA SER A 64 3.72 -0.96 -13.88
C SER A 64 2.81 -2.16 -14.13
N LEU A 65 3.26 -3.36 -13.77
CA LEU A 65 2.49 -4.60 -13.90
C LEU A 65 1.26 -4.59 -12.98
N VAL A 66 1.42 -4.16 -11.73
CA VAL A 66 0.30 -4.02 -10.78
C VAL A 66 -0.72 -3.00 -11.27
N CYS A 67 -0.29 -1.87 -11.82
CA CYS A 67 -1.20 -0.88 -12.42
C CYS A 67 -1.98 -1.47 -13.60
N ARG A 68 -1.31 -2.22 -14.49
CA ARG A 68 -1.96 -2.89 -15.63
C ARG A 68 -2.96 -3.96 -15.19
N LEU A 69 -2.63 -4.73 -14.15
CA LEU A 69 -3.55 -5.72 -13.56
C LEU A 69 -4.81 -5.02 -13.04
N PHE A 70 -4.65 -3.96 -12.25
CA PHE A 70 -5.79 -3.24 -11.67
C PHE A 70 -6.67 -2.59 -12.75
N LEU A 71 -6.05 -2.03 -13.80
CA LEU A 71 -6.78 -1.50 -14.96
C LEU A 71 -7.57 -2.60 -15.68
N THR A 72 -6.96 -3.77 -15.89
CA THR A 72 -7.62 -4.93 -16.50
C THR A 72 -8.82 -5.38 -15.67
N ALA A 73 -8.66 -5.48 -14.35
CA ALA A 73 -9.73 -5.84 -13.43
C ALA A 73 -10.92 -4.87 -13.51
N LEU A 74 -10.66 -3.57 -13.57
CA LEU A 74 -11.69 -2.54 -13.75
C LEU A 74 -12.42 -2.68 -15.08
N GLN A 75 -11.69 -2.89 -16.16
CA GLN A 75 -12.27 -3.03 -17.50
C GLN A 75 -13.15 -4.29 -17.62
N GLN A 76 -12.72 -5.42 -17.06
CA GLN A 76 -13.51 -6.64 -17.07
C GLN A 76 -14.76 -6.53 -16.21
N ARG A 77 -14.65 -5.88 -15.03
CA ARG A 77 -15.81 -5.56 -14.19
C ARG A 77 -16.83 -4.71 -14.92
N ALA A 78 -16.39 -3.69 -15.67
CA ALA A 78 -17.27 -2.84 -16.47
C ALA A 78 -17.98 -3.60 -17.61
N LYS A 79 -17.38 -4.70 -18.11
CA LYS A 79 -17.98 -5.61 -19.09
C LYS A 79 -18.95 -6.64 -18.47
N GLY A 80 -19.15 -6.60 -17.15
CA GLY A 80 -20.04 -7.52 -16.42
C GLY A 80 -19.37 -8.79 -15.91
N ASP A 81 -18.05 -8.93 -16.04
CA ASP A 81 -17.28 -10.03 -15.45
C ASP A 81 -16.44 -9.53 -14.26
N PRO A 82 -16.91 -9.72 -13.01
CA PRO A 82 -16.21 -9.25 -11.82
C PRO A 82 -15.15 -10.22 -11.32
N THR A 83 -14.89 -11.35 -11.99
CA THR A 83 -14.03 -12.44 -11.47
C THR A 83 -12.63 -11.93 -11.13
N ILE A 84 -11.96 -11.30 -12.09
CA ILE A 84 -10.59 -10.77 -11.92
C ILE A 84 -10.54 -9.68 -10.86
N TRP A 85 -11.59 -8.86 -10.76
CA TRP A 85 -11.71 -7.84 -9.72
C TRP A 85 -11.76 -8.46 -8.32
N ASN A 86 -12.63 -9.45 -8.13
CA ASN A 86 -12.79 -10.13 -6.84
C ASN A 86 -11.50 -10.86 -6.43
N ASP A 87 -10.85 -11.53 -7.37
CA ASP A 87 -9.58 -12.23 -7.11
C ASP A 87 -8.47 -11.26 -6.72
N THR A 88 -8.36 -10.13 -7.42
CA THR A 88 -7.38 -9.08 -7.12
C THR A 88 -7.59 -8.52 -5.71
N LEU A 89 -8.84 -8.19 -5.34
CA LEU A 89 -9.14 -7.67 -4.01
C LEU A 89 -8.92 -8.69 -2.91
N ARG A 90 -9.32 -9.94 -3.12
CA ARG A 90 -9.10 -11.04 -2.17
C ARG A 90 -7.61 -11.23 -1.89
N TYR A 91 -6.80 -11.31 -2.95
CA TYR A 91 -5.35 -11.44 -2.80
C TYR A 91 -4.74 -10.24 -2.07
N ALA A 92 -5.11 -9.01 -2.46
CA ALA A 92 -4.64 -7.80 -1.82
C ALA A 92 -5.00 -7.76 -0.33
N HIS A 93 -6.24 -8.12 0.02
CA HIS A 93 -6.71 -8.18 1.41
C HIS A 93 -5.91 -9.21 2.23
N ASP A 94 -5.76 -10.42 1.71
CA ASP A 94 -5.03 -11.50 2.38
C ASP A 94 -3.57 -11.12 2.65
N VAL A 95 -2.88 -10.57 1.63
CA VAL A 95 -1.46 -10.21 1.74
C VAL A 95 -1.27 -9.05 2.69
N THR A 96 -2.06 -7.98 2.56
CA THR A 96 -1.91 -6.78 3.42
C THR A 96 -2.32 -7.04 4.87
N THR A 97 -3.20 -8.00 5.10
CA THR A 97 -3.56 -8.44 6.46
C THR A 97 -2.42 -9.25 7.11
N ARG A 98 -1.77 -10.14 6.35
CA ARG A 98 -0.62 -10.93 6.85
C ARG A 98 0.66 -10.11 6.97
N HIS A 99 0.84 -9.15 6.07
CA HIS A 99 2.03 -8.32 5.93
C HIS A 99 1.64 -6.84 5.84
N PRO A 100 1.19 -6.23 6.94
CA PRO A 100 0.76 -4.84 6.92
C PRO A 100 1.93 -3.93 6.53
N PRO A 101 1.73 -3.01 5.57
CA PRO A 101 2.77 -2.05 5.19
C PRO A 101 3.16 -1.19 6.39
N MET A 102 4.48 -1.08 6.60
CA MET A 102 5.12 -0.52 7.80
C MET A 102 5.66 0.87 7.63
#